data_AF-A0A0P7ZFF8-F1
#
_entry.id   AF-A0A0P7ZFF8-F1
#
_cell.length_a   1.000
_cell.length_b   1.000
_cell.length_c   1.000
_cell.angle_alpha   90.00
_cell.angle_beta   90.00
_cell.angle_gamma   90.00
#
_symmetry.space_group_name_H-M   'P 1'
#
loop_
_entity.id
_entity.type
_entity.pdbx_description
1 polymer ?
#
loop_
_entity_poly.entity_id
_entity_poly.type
_entity_poly.pdbx_seq_one_letter_code
_entity_poly.pdbx_strand_id
1 'polypeptide(L)'
;MMPTKEYEKQINYILLGLLVLFFPFFNTNIFLLALLFFIAAIILSFVPADSQFFRFFARESDRKAGKLVSMIQLFLTTGFLLAISLVIGVDIAGVYKFPLFIIGSAFVITTFGDGIADIIHIIEKEKKKTGDDKQSNLKFYSAKSSIIFLISGSIFALFIGGWISGFTLYVPVGMLIFLSVIGTLTGALLESMTKDEDNIVIPFGSAMVMWLFYMFGYNVDAFYLMKVLVFSFVLGYLSYRAHVA
;
A
#
# COMPACT_ATOMS: atom_id res chain seq x y z
N MET A 1 -2.44 -16.11 26.44
CA MET A 1 -2.04 -14.74 26.83
C MET A 1 -1.87 -13.98 25.51
N MET A 2 -2.83 -13.12 25.14
CA MET A 2 -2.84 -12.46 23.82
C MET A 2 -1.56 -11.64 23.59
N PRO A 3 -0.95 -11.65 22.39
CA PRO A 3 0.12 -10.72 22.03
C PRO A 3 -0.51 -9.38 21.63
N THR A 4 -1.20 -8.73 22.57
CA THR A 4 -1.90 -7.45 22.35
C THR A 4 -0.99 -6.36 21.76
N LYS A 5 0.32 -6.44 22.02
CA LYS A 5 1.32 -5.46 21.58
C LYS A 5 1.70 -5.53 20.09
N GLU A 6 1.41 -6.60 19.34
CA GLU A 6 1.76 -6.66 17.92
C GLU A 6 0.66 -6.07 17.03
N TYR A 7 -0.61 -6.35 17.35
CA TYR A 7 -1.77 -5.75 16.68
C TYR A 7 -1.80 -4.22 16.81
N GLU A 8 -1.54 -3.70 18.01
CA GLU A 8 -1.47 -2.25 18.27
C GLU A 8 -0.47 -1.54 17.34
N LYS A 9 0.64 -2.20 17.01
CA LYS A 9 1.69 -1.62 16.16
C LYS A 9 1.33 -1.60 14.68
N GLN A 10 0.62 -2.63 14.21
CA GLN A 10 0.11 -2.64 12.84
C GLN A 10 -1.00 -1.63 12.66
N ILE A 11 -1.83 -1.43 13.69
CA ILE A 11 -2.80 -0.32 13.72
C ILE A 11 -2.06 1.02 13.59
N ASN A 12 -0.96 1.23 14.33
CA ASN A 12 -0.17 2.47 14.21
C ASN A 12 0.43 2.67 12.81
N TYR A 13 0.88 1.60 12.16
CA TYR A 13 1.36 1.66 10.78
C TYR A 13 0.24 1.98 9.78
N ILE A 14 -0.95 1.39 9.98
CA ILE A 14 -2.14 1.69 9.18
C ILE A 14 -2.57 3.15 9.37
N LEU A 15 -2.53 3.66 10.61
CA LEU A 15 -2.84 5.06 10.93
C LEU A 15 -1.90 6.03 10.19
N LEU A 16 -0.66 5.63 9.93
CA LEU A 16 0.28 6.41 9.14
C LEU A 16 -0.23 6.61 7.68
N GLY A 17 -0.98 5.64 7.15
CA GLY A 17 -1.71 5.74 5.89
C GLY A 17 -2.66 6.93 5.80
N LEU A 18 -3.20 7.41 6.92
CA LEU A 18 -4.10 8.56 6.95
C LEU A 18 -3.42 9.89 6.62
N LEU A 19 -2.08 9.96 6.66
CA LEU A 19 -1.33 11.14 6.23
C LEU A 19 -1.68 11.57 4.80
N VAL A 20 -2.09 10.62 3.96
CA VAL A 20 -2.46 10.86 2.57
C VAL A 20 -3.70 11.74 2.43
N LEU A 21 -4.57 11.81 3.45
CA LEU A 21 -5.71 12.73 3.44
C LEU A 21 -5.29 14.19 3.34
N PHE A 22 -4.05 14.51 3.73
CA PHE A 22 -3.49 15.86 3.62
C PHE A 22 -2.88 16.17 2.25
N PHE A 23 -2.63 15.17 1.41
CA PHE A 23 -2.01 15.36 0.10
C PHE A 23 -2.70 16.41 -0.78
N PRO A 24 -4.05 16.45 -0.93
CA PRO A 24 -4.67 17.38 -1.86
C PRO A 24 -4.39 18.86 -1.52
N PHE A 25 -4.14 19.18 -0.25
CA PHE A 25 -3.80 20.54 0.19
C PHE A 25 -2.40 20.99 -0.24
N PHE A 26 -1.55 20.07 -0.70
CA PHE A 26 -0.21 20.34 -1.23
C PHE A 26 -0.13 20.25 -2.75
N ASN A 27 -1.25 20.21 -3.47
CA ASN A 27 -1.25 20.10 -4.93
C ASN A 27 -0.45 21.23 -5.62
N THR A 28 -0.52 22.46 -5.09
CA THR A 28 0.27 23.60 -5.59
C THR A 28 1.72 23.60 -5.10
N ASN A 29 2.03 22.84 -4.03
CA ASN A 29 3.30 22.86 -3.34
C ASN A 29 3.87 21.43 -3.15
N ILE A 30 3.86 20.62 -4.22
CA ILE A 30 4.35 19.23 -4.19
C ILE A 30 5.81 19.17 -3.71
N PHE A 31 6.62 20.19 -4.02
CA PHE A 31 8.00 20.30 -3.53
C PHE A 31 8.10 20.28 -2.01
N LEU A 32 7.22 21.03 -1.32
CA LEU A 32 7.21 21.08 0.14
C LEU A 32 6.80 19.72 0.70
N LEU A 33 5.81 19.06 0.09
CA LEU A 33 5.39 17.72 0.49
C LEU A 33 6.55 16.71 0.32
N ALA A 34 7.23 16.71 -0.83
CA ALA A 34 8.38 15.86 -1.08
C ALA A 34 9.49 16.06 -0.04
N LEU A 35 9.83 17.32 0.25
CA LEU A 35 10.83 17.69 1.24
C LEU A 35 10.43 17.23 2.65
N LEU A 36 9.16 17.34 3.02
CA LEU A 36 8.66 16.84 4.31
C LEU A 36 8.82 15.32 4.43
N PHE A 37 8.54 14.58 3.36
CA PHE A 37 8.74 13.13 3.33
C PHE A 37 10.23 12.73 3.43
N PHE A 38 11.13 13.44 2.75
CA PHE A 38 12.58 13.22 2.88
C PHE A 38 13.09 13.56 4.28
N ILE A 39 12.68 14.70 4.84
CA ILE A 39 13.06 15.09 6.20
C ILE A 39 12.55 14.06 7.22
N ALA A 40 11.30 13.59 7.08
CA ALA A 40 10.75 12.56 7.94
C ALA A 40 11.55 11.25 7.85
N ALA A 41 11.95 10.81 6.65
CA ALA A 41 12.80 9.63 6.47
C ALA A 41 14.17 9.78 7.15
N ILE A 42 14.77 10.98 7.07
CA ILE A 42 16.03 11.31 7.75
C ILE A 42 15.84 11.25 9.27
N ILE A 43 14.82 11.92 9.81
CA ILE A 43 14.54 11.93 11.26
C ILE A 43 14.33 10.49 11.76
N LEU A 44 13.53 9.69 11.05
CA LEU A 44 13.28 8.29 11.39
C LEU A 44 14.57 7.43 11.41
N SER A 45 15.54 7.77 10.56
CA SER A 45 16.84 7.08 10.49
C SER A 45 17.72 7.34 11.72
N PHE A 46 17.47 8.44 12.45
CA PHE A 46 18.18 8.81 13.68
C PHE A 46 17.46 8.39 14.96
N VAL A 47 16.27 7.78 14.88
CA VAL A 47 15.53 7.31 16.06
C VAL A 47 16.29 6.16 16.74
N PRO A 48 16.70 6.32 18.02
CA PRO A 48 17.41 5.25 18.72
C PRO A 48 16.47 4.10 19.09
N ALA A 49 16.99 2.87 19.05
CA ALA A 49 16.24 1.64 19.31
C ALA A 49 15.64 1.57 20.74
N ASP A 50 16.23 2.29 21.70
CA ASP A 50 15.76 2.34 23.08
C ASP A 50 14.63 3.35 23.31
N SER A 51 14.32 4.20 22.33
CA SER A 51 13.28 5.21 22.48
C SER A 51 11.88 4.60 22.60
N GLN A 52 11.00 5.30 23.33
CA GLN A 52 9.57 4.95 23.38
C GLN A 52 8.94 4.97 21.98
N PHE A 53 9.36 5.91 21.12
CA PHE A 53 8.90 6.02 19.73
C PHE A 53 9.24 4.78 18.91
N PHE A 54 10.49 4.30 18.98
CA PHE A 54 10.90 3.06 18.33
C PHE A 54 10.06 1.87 18.81
N ARG A 55 9.88 1.73 20.12
CA ARG A 55 9.10 0.61 20.68
C ARG A 55 7.63 0.62 20.24
N PHE A 56 7.07 1.80 20.03
CA PHE A 56 5.68 2.02 19.63
C PHE A 56 5.41 1.73 18.15
N PHE A 57 6.37 2.00 17.26
CA PHE A 57 6.21 1.83 15.81
C PHE A 57 6.94 0.62 15.21
N ALA A 58 7.97 0.08 15.88
CA ALA A 58 8.80 -0.98 15.31
C ALA A 58 8.05 -2.30 15.18
N ARG A 59 7.97 -2.79 13.93
CA ARG A 59 7.52 -4.14 13.57
C ARG A 59 8.56 -5.20 13.96
N GLU A 60 8.19 -6.47 13.82
CA GLU A 60 9.10 -7.59 14.13
C GLU A 60 10.38 -7.55 13.27
N SER A 61 10.25 -7.16 11.99
CA SER A 61 11.38 -6.91 11.08
C SER A 61 12.28 -5.76 11.55
N ASP A 62 11.68 -4.63 11.90
CA ASP A 62 12.38 -3.42 12.36
C ASP A 62 13.17 -3.67 13.66
N ARG A 63 12.65 -4.52 14.55
CA ARG A 63 13.35 -4.93 15.78
C ARG A 63 14.60 -5.77 15.50
N LYS A 64 14.54 -6.66 14.52
CA LYS A 64 15.71 -7.46 14.11
C LYS A 64 16.78 -6.57 13.48
N ALA A 65 16.36 -5.56 12.73
CA ALA A 65 17.26 -4.58 12.11
C ALA A 65 17.76 -3.48 13.07
N GLY A 66 17.12 -3.31 14.24
CA GLY A 66 17.42 -2.24 15.19
C GLY A 66 17.04 -0.83 14.71
N LYS A 67 16.30 -0.73 13.60
CA LYS A 67 15.88 0.53 12.95
C LYS A 67 14.48 0.40 12.37
N LEU A 68 13.77 1.52 12.22
CA LEU A 68 12.41 1.60 11.62
C LEU A 68 12.47 1.49 10.09
N VAL A 69 13.08 0.42 9.57
CA VAL A 69 13.37 0.23 8.14
C VAL A 69 12.10 0.36 7.31
N SER A 70 11.02 -0.29 7.74
CA SER A 70 9.74 -0.29 7.02
C SER A 70 9.19 1.13 6.79
N MET A 71 9.23 1.97 7.83
CA MET A 71 8.76 3.35 7.73
C MET A 71 9.73 4.22 6.94
N ILE A 72 11.04 4.12 7.19
CA ILE A 72 12.05 4.89 6.45
C ILE A 72 11.87 4.66 4.95
N GLN A 73 11.69 3.41 4.54
CA GLN A 73 11.48 3.01 3.16
C GLN A 73 10.19 3.55 2.57
N LEU A 74 9.08 3.43 3.28
CA LEU A 74 7.80 3.99 2.82
C LEU A 74 7.91 5.50 2.58
N PHE A 75 8.49 6.24 3.54
CA PHE A 75 8.63 7.70 3.42
C PHE A 75 9.60 8.09 2.31
N LEU A 76 10.74 7.40 2.21
CA LEU A 76 11.75 7.64 1.19
C LEU A 76 11.21 7.35 -0.22
N THR A 77 10.50 6.24 -0.40
CA THR A 77 9.87 5.88 -1.68
C THR A 77 8.82 6.90 -2.07
N THR A 78 8.00 7.32 -1.12
CA THR A 78 6.97 8.36 -1.36
C THR A 78 7.61 9.69 -1.72
N GLY A 79 8.69 10.08 -1.03
CA GLY A 79 9.49 11.26 -1.36
C GLY A 79 10.03 11.19 -2.80
N PHE A 80 10.55 10.03 -3.22
CA PHE A 80 10.98 9.82 -4.60
C PHE A 80 9.84 9.90 -5.61
N LEU A 81 8.68 9.29 -5.35
CA LEU A 81 7.51 9.40 -6.22
C LEU A 81 7.05 10.85 -6.38
N LEU A 82 7.03 11.62 -5.29
CA LEU A 82 6.71 13.05 -5.32
C LEU A 82 7.77 13.86 -6.08
N ALA A 83 9.06 13.54 -5.91
CA ALA A 83 10.14 14.16 -6.67
C ALA A 83 10.04 13.86 -8.18
N ILE A 84 9.70 12.62 -8.54
CA ILE A 84 9.44 12.22 -9.93
C ILE A 84 8.29 13.04 -10.51
N SER A 85 7.20 13.23 -9.73
CA SER A 85 6.08 14.09 -10.15
C SER A 85 6.52 15.53 -10.48
N LEU A 86 7.45 16.10 -9.71
CA LEU A 86 8.04 17.41 -9.99
C LEU A 86 8.87 17.43 -11.28
N VAL A 87 9.70 16.40 -11.50
CA VAL A 87 10.64 16.35 -12.64
C VAL A 87 9.91 16.14 -13.97
N ILE A 88 8.90 15.28 -14.00
CA ILE A 88 8.10 15.04 -15.21
C ILE A 88 7.30 16.30 -15.61
N GLY A 89 7.04 17.17 -14.62
CA GLY A 89 6.44 18.47 -14.81
C GLY A 89 4.94 18.42 -15.06
N VAL A 90 4.45 19.57 -15.46
CA VAL A 90 3.04 19.89 -15.56
C VAL A 90 2.64 19.92 -17.03
N ASP A 91 1.47 19.36 -17.36
CA ASP A 91 0.90 19.43 -18.70
C ASP A 91 0.39 20.84 -19.02
N ILE A 92 0.03 21.10 -20.29
CA ILE A 92 -0.44 22.41 -20.80
C ILE A 92 -1.64 22.95 -19.98
N ALA A 93 -2.44 22.05 -19.40
CA ALA A 93 -3.58 22.36 -18.55
C ALA A 93 -3.21 22.67 -17.07
N GLY A 94 -1.94 22.73 -16.70
CA GLY A 94 -1.55 22.97 -15.30
C GLY A 94 -1.64 21.72 -14.40
N VAL A 95 -1.76 20.53 -14.99
CA VAL A 95 -1.92 19.25 -14.26
C VAL A 95 -0.63 18.46 -14.28
N TYR A 96 -0.15 17.99 -13.11
CA TYR A 96 1.01 17.11 -13.05
C TYR A 96 0.79 15.83 -13.86
N LYS A 97 1.73 15.53 -14.77
CA LYS A 97 1.66 14.33 -15.61
C LYS A 97 1.69 13.05 -14.79
N PHE A 98 2.34 13.08 -13.62
CA PHE A 98 2.25 12.04 -12.60
C PHE A 98 1.38 12.53 -11.44
N PRO A 99 0.08 12.18 -11.41
CA PRO A 99 -0.88 12.78 -10.50
C PRO A 99 -0.70 12.36 -9.05
N LEU A 100 -0.98 13.29 -8.14
CA LEU A 100 -0.87 13.07 -6.70
C LEU A 100 -1.81 11.97 -6.18
N PHE A 101 -2.97 11.78 -6.82
CA PHE A 101 -3.90 10.73 -6.41
C PHE A 101 -3.30 9.33 -6.60
N ILE A 102 -2.46 9.14 -7.63
CA ILE A 102 -1.78 7.85 -7.88
C ILE A 102 -0.77 7.56 -6.77
N ILE A 103 0.00 8.57 -6.39
CA ILE A 103 0.99 8.47 -5.30
C ILE A 103 0.28 8.16 -3.98
N GLY A 104 -0.82 8.88 -3.69
CA GLY A 104 -1.61 8.66 -2.48
C GLY A 104 -2.28 7.28 -2.45
N SER A 105 -2.84 6.82 -3.56
CA SER A 105 -3.36 5.46 -3.68
C SER A 105 -2.26 4.42 -3.41
N ALA A 106 -1.08 4.54 -4.03
CA ALA A 106 0.02 3.59 -3.82
C ALA A 106 0.52 3.57 -2.37
N PHE A 107 0.58 4.72 -1.72
CA PHE A 107 0.91 4.85 -0.31
C PHE A 107 -0.06 4.02 0.55
N VAL A 108 -1.36 4.19 0.32
CA VAL A 108 -2.43 3.54 1.08
C VAL A 108 -2.52 2.04 0.79
N ILE A 109 -2.24 1.61 -0.44
CA ILE A 109 -2.07 0.18 -0.77
C ILE A 109 -0.99 -0.43 0.13
N THR A 110 0.12 0.27 0.32
CA THR A 110 1.24 -0.22 1.13
C THR A 110 0.99 -0.10 2.63
N THR A 111 0.23 0.89 3.11
CA THR A 111 -0.04 1.01 4.55
C THR A 111 -1.21 0.15 5.01
N PHE A 112 -2.33 0.19 4.28
CA PHE A 112 -3.55 -0.55 4.63
C PHE A 112 -3.54 -1.97 4.08
N GLY A 113 -3.12 -2.18 2.83
CA GLY A 113 -3.07 -3.52 2.23
C GLY A 113 -2.16 -4.45 3.02
N ASP A 114 -0.90 -4.07 3.15
CA ASP A 114 0.11 -4.81 3.92
C ASP A 114 -0.24 -4.89 5.41
N GLY A 115 -0.64 -3.75 6.00
CA GLY A 115 -0.98 -3.69 7.42
C GLY A 115 -2.13 -4.62 7.82
N ILE A 116 -3.19 -4.71 7.01
CA ILE A 116 -4.35 -5.59 7.28
C ILE A 116 -4.01 -7.05 6.96
N ALA A 117 -3.27 -7.31 5.88
CA ALA A 117 -2.81 -8.65 5.53
C ALA A 117 -1.95 -9.26 6.65
N ASP A 118 -1.02 -8.48 7.19
CA ASP A 118 -0.18 -8.91 8.30
C ASP A 118 -0.99 -9.20 9.58
N ILE A 119 -2.00 -8.37 9.91
CA ILE A 119 -2.87 -8.59 11.08
C ILE A 119 -3.52 -9.97 10.97
N ILE A 120 -4.06 -10.30 9.80
CA ILE A 120 -4.74 -11.58 9.60
C ILE A 120 -3.76 -12.74 9.62
N HIS A 121 -2.55 -12.57 9.07
CA HIS A 121 -1.51 -13.58 9.17
C HIS A 121 -1.11 -13.86 10.64
N ILE A 122 -1.03 -12.85 11.51
CA ILE A 122 -0.79 -13.04 12.95
C ILE A 122 -1.93 -13.82 13.61
N ILE A 123 -3.19 -13.47 13.31
CA ILE A 123 -4.38 -14.17 13.85
C ILE A 123 -4.38 -15.64 13.42
N GLU A 124 -4.09 -15.94 12.15
CA GLU A 124 -4.04 -17.31 11.65
C GLU A 124 -2.91 -18.12 12.30
N LYS A 125 -1.73 -17.50 12.47
CA LYS A 125 -0.58 -18.13 13.14
C LYS A 125 -0.88 -18.45 14.60
N GLU A 126 -1.63 -17.61 15.30
CA GLU A 126 -2.08 -17.88 16.69
C GLU A 126 -3.11 -19.00 16.77
N LYS A 127 -4.10 -19.01 15.87
CA LYS A 127 -5.11 -20.08 15.82
C LYS A 127 -4.46 -21.45 15.59
N LYS A 128 -3.47 -21.52 14.69
CA LYS A 128 -2.71 -22.75 14.42
C LYS A 128 -1.82 -23.19 15.58
N LYS A 129 -1.29 -22.29 16.40
CA LYS A 129 -0.51 -22.66 17.60
C LYS A 129 -1.36 -23.25 18.73
N THR A 130 -2.67 -23.05 18.70
CA THR A 130 -3.60 -23.51 19.75
C THR A 130 -4.26 -24.85 19.38
N GLY A 131 -4.20 -25.26 18.12
CA GLY A 131 -4.52 -26.62 17.66
C GLY A 131 -3.23 -27.42 17.45
N ASP A 132 -3.21 -28.67 17.91
CA ASP A 132 -2.03 -29.54 17.93
C ASP A 132 -1.62 -30.03 16.53
N ASP A 133 -1.09 -29.15 15.68
CA ASP A 133 -0.44 -29.54 14.43
C ASP A 133 0.94 -28.88 14.28
N LYS A 134 1.96 -29.68 14.58
CA LYS A 134 3.36 -29.45 14.17
C LYS A 134 3.45 -29.56 12.64
N GLN A 135 3.15 -28.48 11.92
CA GLN A 135 3.47 -28.44 10.49
C GLN A 135 4.19 -27.16 10.07
N SER A 136 5.51 -27.32 9.91
CA SER A 136 6.48 -26.59 9.09
C SER A 136 6.54 -25.05 9.18
N ASN A 137 7.69 -24.58 9.66
CA ASN A 137 8.22 -23.21 9.60
C ASN A 137 8.48 -22.72 8.15
N LEU A 138 7.47 -22.72 7.30
CA LEU A 138 7.51 -21.99 6.03
C LEU A 138 6.42 -20.93 6.09
N LYS A 139 6.82 -19.65 6.08
CA LYS A 139 5.94 -18.51 5.78
C LYS A 139 5.43 -18.69 4.35
N PHE A 140 4.50 -19.60 4.12
CA PHE A 140 3.57 -19.42 3.03
C PHE A 140 2.66 -18.28 3.50
N TYR A 141 2.81 -17.09 2.91
CA TYR A 141 1.71 -16.14 2.91
C TYR A 141 0.54 -16.91 2.31
N SER A 142 -0.39 -17.28 3.18
CA SER A 142 -1.61 -17.99 2.84
C SER A 142 -2.26 -17.21 1.70
N ALA A 143 -2.75 -17.86 0.64
CA ALA A 143 -3.44 -17.17 -0.45
C ALA A 143 -4.52 -16.19 0.06
N LYS A 144 -5.07 -16.48 1.25
CA LYS A 144 -5.94 -15.59 2.01
C LYS A 144 -5.32 -14.21 2.29
N SER A 145 -4.06 -14.12 2.72
CA SER A 145 -3.36 -12.87 3.03
C SER A 145 -3.24 -11.97 1.80
N SER A 146 -2.84 -12.53 0.65
CA SER A 146 -2.78 -11.78 -0.61
C SER A 146 -4.17 -11.38 -1.13
N ILE A 147 -5.20 -12.21 -0.93
CA ILE A 147 -6.59 -11.85 -1.22
C ILE A 147 -7.05 -10.69 -0.33
N ILE A 148 -6.70 -10.71 0.95
CA ILE A 148 -7.01 -9.64 1.90
C ILE A 148 -6.28 -8.35 1.52
N PHE A 149 -4.99 -8.43 1.19
CA PHE A 149 -4.21 -7.31 0.68
C PHE A 149 -4.91 -6.69 -0.54
N LEU A 150 -5.29 -7.54 -1.50
CA LEU A 150 -5.95 -7.11 -2.74
C LEU A 150 -7.28 -6.40 -2.46
N ILE A 151 -8.16 -7.01 -1.65
CA ILE A 151 -9.48 -6.44 -1.33
C ILE A 151 -9.33 -5.14 -0.55
N SER A 152 -8.58 -5.17 0.56
CA SER A 152 -8.42 -4.01 1.44
C SER A 152 -7.72 -2.86 0.72
N GLY A 153 -6.59 -3.12 0.06
CA GLY A 153 -5.89 -2.11 -0.72
C GLY A 153 -6.79 -1.50 -1.80
N SER A 154 -7.63 -2.31 -2.48
CA SER A 154 -8.47 -1.80 -3.58
C SER A 154 -9.57 -0.87 -3.07
N ILE A 155 -10.13 -1.19 -1.89
CA ILE A 155 -11.14 -0.35 -1.26
C ILE A 155 -10.50 0.97 -0.83
N PHE A 156 -9.40 0.92 -0.07
CA PHE A 156 -8.79 2.14 0.48
C PHE A 156 -8.14 3.01 -0.60
N ALA A 157 -7.51 2.41 -1.63
CA ALA A 157 -6.95 3.16 -2.74
C ALA A 157 -8.02 3.83 -3.61
N LEU A 158 -9.22 3.24 -3.72
CA LEU A 158 -10.37 3.87 -4.39
C LEU A 158 -10.87 5.08 -3.60
N PHE A 159 -11.06 4.95 -2.28
CA PHE A 159 -11.49 6.05 -1.43
C PHE A 159 -10.49 7.21 -1.44
N ILE A 160 -9.21 6.91 -1.29
CA ILE A 160 -8.15 7.92 -1.23
C ILE A 160 -7.88 8.52 -2.60
N GLY A 161 -7.87 7.70 -3.66
CA GLY A 161 -7.76 8.18 -5.03
C GLY A 161 -8.90 9.14 -5.37
N GLY A 162 -10.14 8.76 -5.02
CA GLY A 162 -11.32 9.61 -5.13
C GLY A 162 -11.21 10.90 -4.33
N TRP A 163 -10.80 10.81 -3.06
CA TRP A 163 -10.57 11.98 -2.19
C TRP A 163 -9.59 12.96 -2.83
N ILE A 164 -8.39 12.50 -3.20
CA ILE A 164 -7.37 13.38 -3.78
C ILE A 164 -7.84 13.94 -5.13
N SER A 165 -8.43 13.10 -6.00
CA SER A 165 -8.95 13.54 -7.29
C SER A 165 -10.01 14.64 -7.15
N GLY A 166 -10.91 14.53 -6.16
CA GLY A 166 -11.97 15.52 -5.93
C GLY A 166 -11.47 16.93 -5.65
N PHE A 167 -10.26 17.07 -5.09
CA PHE A 167 -9.62 18.36 -4.81
C PHE A 167 -8.57 18.77 -5.85
N THR A 168 -8.08 17.86 -6.68
CA THR A 168 -6.94 18.11 -7.58
C THR A 168 -7.34 18.12 -9.04
N LEU A 169 -7.95 17.03 -9.52
CA LEU A 169 -8.36 16.84 -10.90
C LEU A 169 -9.52 15.86 -10.95
N TYR A 170 -10.56 16.21 -11.71
CA TYR A 170 -11.64 15.28 -12.00
C TYR A 170 -11.12 14.04 -12.76
N VAL A 171 -11.21 12.89 -12.11
CA VAL A 171 -10.91 11.57 -12.71
C VAL A 171 -12.22 10.78 -12.79
N PRO A 172 -12.57 10.19 -13.95
CA PRO A 172 -13.74 9.34 -14.07
C PRO A 172 -13.71 8.18 -13.07
N VAL A 173 -14.85 7.88 -12.43
CA VAL A 173 -14.95 6.84 -11.39
C VAL A 173 -14.51 5.47 -11.90
N GLY A 174 -14.85 5.12 -13.14
CA GLY A 174 -14.42 3.85 -13.75
C GLY A 174 -12.89 3.73 -13.82
N MET A 175 -12.20 4.83 -14.10
CA MET A 175 -10.74 4.89 -14.12
C MET A 175 -10.15 4.73 -12.72
N LEU A 176 -10.75 5.35 -11.69
CA LEU A 176 -10.31 5.18 -10.30
C LEU A 176 -10.47 3.73 -9.83
N ILE A 177 -11.58 3.07 -10.17
CA ILE A 177 -11.81 1.66 -9.84
C ILE A 177 -10.75 0.78 -10.52
N PHE A 178 -10.53 1.00 -11.82
CA PHE A 178 -9.53 0.24 -12.58
C PHE A 178 -8.12 0.41 -12.02
N LEU A 179 -7.70 1.66 -11.77
CA LEU A 179 -6.37 1.98 -11.23
C LEU A 179 -6.18 1.39 -9.83
N SER A 180 -7.21 1.46 -8.99
CA SER A 180 -7.16 0.89 -7.65
C SER A 180 -6.90 -0.61 -7.68
N VAL A 181 -7.64 -1.34 -8.53
CA VAL A 181 -7.50 -2.80 -8.68
C VAL A 181 -6.16 -3.19 -9.31
N ILE A 182 -5.72 -2.53 -10.38
CA ILE A 182 -4.47 -2.90 -11.04
C ILE A 182 -3.25 -2.54 -10.18
N GLY A 183 -3.34 -1.42 -9.45
CA GLY A 183 -2.33 -1.01 -8.48
C GLY A 183 -2.20 -2.03 -7.35
N THR A 184 -3.31 -2.47 -6.75
CA THR A 184 -3.26 -3.50 -5.72
C THR A 184 -2.87 -4.86 -6.22
N LEU A 185 -3.30 -5.26 -7.41
CA LEU A 185 -2.89 -6.51 -8.02
C LEU A 185 -1.38 -6.52 -8.21
N THR A 186 -0.82 -5.41 -8.71
CA THR A 186 0.63 -5.23 -8.83
C THR A 186 1.29 -5.30 -7.45
N GLY A 187 0.76 -4.59 -6.46
CA GLY A 187 1.28 -4.63 -5.09
C GLY A 187 1.29 -6.04 -4.49
N ALA A 188 0.20 -6.79 -4.63
CA ALA A 188 0.06 -8.16 -4.13
C ALA A 188 1.00 -9.14 -4.84
N LEU A 189 1.20 -8.96 -6.15
CA LEU A 189 2.16 -9.75 -6.92
C LEU A 189 3.59 -9.47 -6.47
N LEU A 190 3.93 -8.19 -6.28
CA LEU A 190 5.25 -7.80 -5.79
C LEU A 190 5.49 -8.32 -4.38
N GLU A 191 4.51 -8.17 -3.47
CA GLU A 191 4.54 -8.73 -2.11
C GLU A 191 4.83 -10.24 -2.12
N SER A 192 4.19 -10.99 -3.02
CA SER A 192 4.42 -12.43 -3.19
C SER A 192 5.83 -12.78 -3.70
N MET A 193 6.43 -11.90 -4.51
CA MET A 193 7.77 -12.09 -5.07
C MET A 193 8.88 -11.66 -4.11
N THR A 194 8.70 -10.56 -3.37
CA THR A 194 9.67 -10.03 -2.40
C THR A 194 9.53 -10.73 -1.06
N LYS A 195 9.97 -11.99 -1.03
CA LYS A 195 9.89 -12.89 0.15
C LYS A 195 10.66 -12.39 1.38
N ASP A 196 11.73 -11.61 1.19
CA ASP A 196 12.69 -11.26 2.25
C ASP A 196 13.23 -9.82 2.18
N GLU A 197 12.89 -9.03 1.16
CA GLU A 197 13.42 -7.68 0.96
C GLU A 197 12.30 -6.64 0.78
N ASP A 198 12.17 -5.81 1.83
CA ASP A 198 11.94 -4.37 1.80
C ASP A 198 10.75 -3.78 0.99
N ASN A 199 9.92 -3.07 1.76
CA ASN A 199 8.67 -2.39 1.39
C ASN A 199 8.78 -1.27 0.34
N ILE A 200 9.93 -1.10 -0.31
CA ILE A 200 10.14 -0.06 -1.35
C ILE A 200 9.42 -0.45 -2.65
N VAL A 201 9.49 -1.74 -3.00
CA VAL A 201 9.08 -2.22 -4.32
C VAL A 201 7.56 -2.12 -4.52
N ILE A 202 6.78 -2.42 -3.48
CA ILE A 202 5.30 -2.41 -3.51
C ILE A 202 4.73 -1.02 -3.86
N PRO A 203 4.98 0.07 -3.09
CA PRO A 203 4.44 1.39 -3.39
C PRO A 203 4.98 1.91 -4.72
N PHE A 204 6.26 1.70 -5.01
CA PHE A 204 6.87 2.20 -6.26
C PHE A 204 6.26 1.50 -7.48
N GLY A 205 6.22 0.17 -7.50
CA GLY A 205 5.68 -0.62 -8.59
C GLY A 205 4.19 -0.38 -8.80
N SER A 206 3.41 -0.34 -7.71
CA SER A 206 1.97 -0.01 -7.78
C SER A 206 1.76 1.38 -8.39
N ALA A 207 2.51 2.39 -7.94
CA ALA A 207 2.40 3.74 -8.47
C ALA A 207 2.76 3.84 -9.95
N MET A 208 3.84 3.19 -10.37
CA MET A 208 4.29 3.21 -11.77
C MET A 208 3.33 2.49 -12.71
N VAL A 209 2.79 1.33 -12.32
CA VAL A 209 1.79 0.62 -13.14
C VAL A 209 0.49 1.41 -13.24
N MET A 210 0.01 1.96 -12.12
CA MET A 210 -1.16 2.85 -12.16
C MET A 210 -0.91 4.06 -13.07
N TRP A 211 0.28 4.67 -13.00
CA TRP A 211 0.60 5.81 -13.84
C TRP A 211 0.65 5.45 -15.33
N LEU A 212 1.25 4.32 -15.70
CA LEU A 212 1.27 3.81 -17.06
C LEU A 212 -0.15 3.68 -17.64
N PHE A 213 -1.05 3.02 -16.90
CA PHE A 213 -2.43 2.85 -17.31
C PHE A 213 -3.22 4.16 -17.31
N TYR A 214 -2.88 5.09 -16.42
CA TYR A 214 -3.47 6.41 -16.41
C TYR A 214 -3.15 7.19 -17.70
N MET A 215 -1.90 7.13 -18.16
CA MET A 215 -1.46 7.82 -19.38
C MET A 215 -2.10 7.26 -20.66
N PHE A 216 -2.50 5.98 -20.67
CA PHE A 216 -3.26 5.42 -21.80
C PHE A 216 -4.70 5.93 -21.89
N GLY A 217 -5.21 6.64 -20.87
CA GLY A 217 -6.54 7.23 -20.89
C GLY A 217 -7.67 6.19 -20.95
N TYR A 218 -7.42 4.98 -20.45
CA TYR A 218 -8.41 3.90 -20.46
C TYR A 218 -9.63 4.31 -19.63
N ASN A 219 -10.78 4.50 -20.30
CA ASN A 219 -12.04 4.81 -19.65
C ASN A 219 -13.06 3.73 -20.02
N VAL A 220 -13.41 2.92 -19.03
CA VAL A 220 -14.39 1.84 -19.15
C VAL A 220 -15.51 2.14 -18.17
N ASP A 221 -16.74 1.81 -18.56
CA ASP A 221 -17.90 1.97 -17.68
C ASP A 221 -17.67 1.25 -16.34
N ALA A 222 -17.91 1.98 -15.25
CA ALA A 222 -17.65 1.53 -13.88
C ALA A 222 -18.46 0.27 -13.55
N PHE A 223 -19.71 0.20 -14.01
CA PHE A 223 -20.56 -0.98 -13.79
C PHE A 223 -20.04 -2.21 -14.51
N TYR A 224 -19.51 -2.05 -15.72
CA TYR A 224 -18.90 -3.15 -16.46
C TYR A 224 -17.63 -3.66 -15.75
N LEU A 225 -16.74 -2.76 -15.32
CA LEU A 225 -15.53 -3.11 -14.58
C LEU A 225 -15.84 -3.86 -13.27
N MET A 226 -16.83 -3.41 -12.50
CA MET A 226 -17.23 -4.09 -11.27
C MET A 226 -17.73 -5.51 -11.53
N LYS A 227 -18.49 -5.74 -12.61
CA LYS A 227 -18.93 -7.09 -12.99
C LYS A 227 -17.76 -8.01 -13.33
N VAL A 228 -16.83 -7.52 -14.15
CA VAL A 228 -15.62 -8.27 -14.55
C VAL A 228 -14.73 -8.56 -13.33
N LEU A 229 -14.61 -7.61 -12.41
CA LEU A 229 -13.86 -7.76 -11.17
C LEU A 229 -14.46 -8.87 -10.30
N VAL A 230 -15.77 -8.81 -10.02
CA VAL A 230 -16.47 -9.84 -9.25
C VAL A 230 -16.32 -11.20 -9.91
N PHE A 231 -16.48 -11.28 -11.23
CA PHE A 231 -16.30 -12.52 -11.97
C PHE A 231 -14.87 -13.07 -11.85
N SER A 232 -13.86 -12.20 -11.93
CA SER A 232 -12.45 -12.55 -11.78
C SER A 232 -12.13 -13.06 -10.37
N PHE A 233 -12.72 -12.44 -9.33
CA PHE A 233 -12.59 -12.92 -7.95
C PHE A 233 -13.23 -14.30 -7.75
N VAL A 234 -14.42 -14.53 -8.33
CA VAL A 234 -15.08 -15.84 -8.28
C VAL A 234 -14.21 -16.90 -8.94
N LEU A 235 -13.66 -16.61 -10.12
CA LEU A 235 -12.73 -17.51 -10.82
C LEU A 235 -11.47 -17.77 -10.00
N GLY A 236 -10.86 -16.72 -9.43
CA GLY A 236 -9.68 -16.86 -8.57
C GLY A 236 -9.94 -17.71 -7.34
N TYR A 237 -11.09 -17.53 -6.69
CA TYR A 237 -11.50 -18.35 -5.55
C TYR A 237 -11.76 -19.82 -5.94
N LEU A 238 -12.41 -20.05 -7.08
CA LEU A 238 -12.62 -21.41 -7.59
C LEU A 238 -11.30 -22.11 -7.92
N SER A 239 -10.34 -21.39 -8.52
CA SER A 239 -9.00 -21.90 -8.80
C SER A 239 -8.26 -22.30 -7.51
N TYR A 240 -8.34 -21.47 -6.47
CA TYR A 240 -7.78 -21.78 -5.15
C TYR A 240 -8.45 -23.03 -4.54
N ARG A 241 -9.78 -23.12 -4.59
CA ARG A 241 -10.51 -24.28 -4.06
C ARG A 241 -10.19 -25.57 -4.83
N ALA A 242 -9.92 -25.46 -6.13
CA ALA A 242 -9.58 -26.59 -6.98
C ALA A 242 -8.12 -27.07 -6.84
N HIS A 243 -7.29 -26.45 -5.99
CA HIS A 243 -5.86 -26.76 -5.82
C HIS A 243 -5.05 -26.69 -7.13
N VAL A 244 -5.50 -25.88 -8.09
CA VAL A 244 -4.77 -25.64 -9.34
C VAL A 244 -3.74 -24.50 -9.17
N ALA A 245 -3.89 -23.71 -8.10
CA ALA A 245 -3.01 -22.61 -7.71
C ALA A 245 -2.61 -22.73 -6.23
#